data_AF-A0A4R4Z5L2-F1
#
_entry.id   AF-A0A4R4Z5L2-F1
#
_cell.length_a   1.000
_cell.length_b   1.000
_cell.length_c   1.000
_cell.angle_alpha   90.00
_cell.angle_beta   90.00
_cell.angle_gamma   90.00
#
_symmetry.space_group_name_H-M   'P 1'
#
loop_
_entity.id
_entity.type
_entity.pdbx_description
1 polymer ?
#
loop_
_entity_poly.entity_id
_entity_poly.type
_entity_poly.pdbx_seq_one_letter_code
_entity_poly.pdbx_strand_id
1 'polypeptide(L)'
;MHRKGSSVLHTWVSTAGGPLIAVPQSELNTWAGVDDNDGPVETWGDYGRACAVEGYIGTVTVGAQQALVLGDEPAMTTYLPTERLFLRWAAAYSEAELVTAAKRALAAGPEWDDDEDLNWEVRESVVLFDSAIPGAELEPDDRLIIDLESGQYRVRATYTKDEDNWMILVQLQPATRRSNSGMIAEGVPTIASPSVAE
;
A
#
# COMPACT_ATOMS: atom_id res chain seq x y z
N MET A 1 -14.54 11.33 -38.64
CA MET A 1 -14.98 11.64 -37.26
C MET A 1 -14.60 10.47 -36.35
N HIS A 2 -13.43 10.51 -35.73
CA HIS A 2 -13.10 9.64 -34.59
C HIS A 2 -12.63 10.60 -33.49
N ARG A 3 -13.52 10.96 -32.57
CA ARG A 3 -13.08 11.60 -31.32
C ARG A 3 -12.37 10.50 -30.54
N LYS A 4 -11.03 10.57 -30.48
CA LYS A 4 -10.24 9.85 -29.47
C LYS A 4 -10.86 10.22 -28.13
N GLY A 5 -11.51 9.26 -27.47
CA GLY A 5 -11.90 9.41 -26.08
C GLY A 5 -10.62 9.69 -25.30
N SER A 6 -10.61 10.75 -24.50
CA SER A 6 -9.56 10.99 -23.53
C SER A 6 -9.42 9.74 -22.67
N SER A 7 -8.34 8.98 -22.86
CA SER A 7 -7.94 8.00 -21.86
C SER A 7 -7.60 8.81 -20.62
N VAL A 8 -8.22 8.46 -19.51
CA VAL A 8 -7.70 8.84 -18.20
C VAL A 8 -6.38 8.07 -18.09
N LEU A 9 -5.26 8.71 -18.45
CA LEU A 9 -3.95 8.08 -18.36
C LEU A 9 -3.63 7.97 -16.88
N HIS A 10 -3.45 6.74 -16.42
CA HIS A 10 -2.88 6.48 -15.11
C HIS A 10 -1.38 6.74 -15.18
N THR A 11 -0.81 7.32 -14.13
CA THR A 11 0.66 7.43 -14.04
C THR A 11 1.21 6.09 -13.56
N TRP A 12 2.14 5.53 -14.31
CA TRP A 12 2.79 4.26 -14.00
C TRP A 12 4.23 4.50 -13.60
N VAL A 13 4.62 3.93 -12.47
CA VAL A 13 6.00 3.91 -11.97
C VAL A 13 6.65 2.63 -12.47
N SER A 14 7.74 2.78 -13.22
CA SER A 14 8.55 1.66 -13.70
C SER A 14 9.57 1.24 -12.63
N THR A 15 10.07 0.00 -12.76
CA THR A 15 11.24 -0.45 -12.01
C THR A 15 12.35 -0.91 -12.93
N ALA A 16 13.60 -0.70 -12.52
CA ALA A 16 14.81 -1.25 -13.16
C ALA A 16 15.08 -2.72 -12.80
N GLY A 17 14.21 -3.37 -12.02
CA GLY A 17 14.29 -4.81 -11.71
C GLY A 17 14.13 -5.16 -10.23
N GLY A 18 14.01 -4.17 -9.35
CA GLY A 18 13.85 -4.35 -7.92
C GLY A 18 12.42 -4.08 -7.43
N PRO A 19 12.21 -4.08 -6.10
CA PRO A 19 10.92 -3.71 -5.54
C PRO A 19 10.64 -2.22 -5.76
N LEU A 20 9.35 -1.89 -5.87
CA LEU A 20 8.90 -0.51 -5.70
C LEU A 20 8.60 -0.26 -4.21
N ILE A 21 8.68 1.00 -3.79
CA ILE A 21 8.44 1.38 -2.40
C ILE A 21 7.58 2.64 -2.31
N ALA A 22 6.62 2.65 -1.38
CA ALA A 22 5.82 3.81 -1.02
C ALA A 22 6.31 4.39 0.32
N VAL A 23 7.06 5.49 0.25
CA VAL A 23 7.69 6.15 1.41
C VAL A 23 6.87 7.38 1.84
N PRO A 24 6.67 7.63 3.15
CA PRO A 24 6.06 8.87 3.62
C PRO A 24 6.79 10.10 3.10
N GLN A 25 6.06 11.10 2.62
CA GLN A 25 6.66 12.25 1.94
C GLN A 25 7.67 12.99 2.81
N SER A 26 7.44 13.11 4.12
CA SER A 26 8.39 13.75 5.04
C SER A 26 9.71 12.99 5.22
N GLU A 27 9.72 11.67 4.97
CA GLU A 27 10.87 10.78 5.17
C GLU A 27 11.59 10.47 3.85
N LEU A 28 11.15 11.05 2.73
CA LEU A 28 11.67 10.73 1.40
C LEU A 28 13.19 10.93 1.31
N ASN A 29 13.72 12.03 1.86
CA ASN A 29 15.16 12.32 1.86
C ASN A 29 15.97 11.43 2.80
N THR A 30 15.32 10.59 3.62
CA THR A 30 15.99 9.58 4.45
C THR A 30 16.21 8.28 3.70
N TRP A 31 15.46 8.04 2.61
CA TRP A 31 15.68 6.89 1.74
C TRP A 31 16.91 7.11 0.86
N ALA A 32 17.97 6.36 1.09
CA ALA A 32 19.25 6.49 0.38
C ALA A 32 19.35 5.67 -0.90
N GLY A 33 18.40 4.76 -1.17
CA GLY A 33 18.46 3.86 -2.32
C GLY A 33 19.63 2.86 -2.22
N VAL A 34 20.31 2.63 -3.33
CA VAL A 34 21.57 1.86 -3.36
C VAL A 34 22.73 2.72 -2.87
N ASP A 35 23.42 2.31 -1.81
CA ASP A 35 24.61 3.00 -1.27
C ASP A 35 25.94 2.40 -1.74
N ASP A 36 26.00 1.07 -1.85
CA ASP A 36 27.07 0.23 -2.37
C ASP A 36 26.43 -0.92 -3.17
N ASN A 37 27.07 -1.38 -4.23
CA ASN A 37 26.62 -2.53 -5.03
C ASN A 37 27.64 -3.67 -5.08
N ASP A 38 28.67 -3.62 -4.22
CA ASP A 38 29.58 -4.72 -4.01
C ASP A 38 28.99 -5.74 -3.01
N GLY A 39 29.11 -7.03 -3.35
CA GLY A 39 28.65 -8.13 -2.48
C GLY A 39 27.17 -8.49 -2.66
N PRO A 40 26.58 -9.25 -1.70
CA PRO A 40 25.18 -9.66 -1.76
C PRO A 40 24.22 -8.46 -1.72
N VAL A 41 23.08 -8.54 -2.43
CA VAL A 41 22.09 -7.45 -2.53
C VAL A 41 21.63 -6.94 -1.17
N GLU A 42 21.51 -7.81 -0.17
CA GLU A 42 21.14 -7.46 1.21
C GLU A 42 22.07 -6.43 1.88
N THR A 43 23.28 -6.25 1.36
CA THR A 43 24.25 -5.27 1.87
C THR A 43 24.23 -3.95 1.10
N TRP A 44 23.36 -3.79 0.10
CA TRP A 44 23.27 -2.60 -0.76
C TRP A 44 22.39 -1.49 -0.15
N GLY A 45 22.49 -1.32 1.17
CA GLY A 45 21.83 -0.22 1.88
C GLY A 45 20.31 -0.35 1.95
N ASP A 46 19.62 0.76 1.70
CA ASP A 46 18.16 0.85 1.78
C ASP A 46 17.48 -0.04 0.74
N TYR A 47 18.01 -0.06 -0.48
CA TYR A 47 17.56 -0.96 -1.54
C TYR A 47 17.66 -2.43 -1.12
N GLY A 48 18.79 -2.83 -0.53
CA GLY A 48 18.97 -4.18 0.00
C GLY A 48 17.90 -4.57 1.01
N ARG A 49 17.58 -3.67 1.96
CA ARG A 49 16.49 -3.91 2.93
C ARG A 49 15.11 -4.07 2.27
N ALA A 50 14.84 -3.37 1.16
CA ALA A 50 13.60 -3.55 0.42
C ALA A 50 13.59 -4.90 -0.33
N CYS A 51 14.72 -5.31 -0.92
CA CYS A 51 14.86 -6.62 -1.56
C CYS A 51 14.72 -7.79 -0.59
N ALA A 52 15.11 -7.61 0.67
CA ALA A 52 14.97 -8.60 1.73
C ALA A 52 13.52 -8.99 2.04
N VAL A 53 12.56 -8.16 1.64
CA VAL A 53 11.13 -8.40 1.85
C VAL A 53 10.69 -9.55 0.95
N GLU A 54 10.36 -10.67 1.59
CA GLU A 54 9.73 -11.81 0.93
C GLU A 54 8.25 -11.50 0.66
N GLY A 55 7.74 -12.02 -0.46
CA GLY A 55 6.33 -11.86 -0.83
C GLY A 55 6.00 -10.56 -1.58
N TYR A 56 4.73 -10.39 -1.91
CA TYR A 56 4.22 -9.25 -2.67
C TYR A 56 4.24 -7.96 -1.86
N ILE A 57 4.07 -8.05 -0.55
CA ILE A 57 4.04 -6.88 0.34
C ILE A 57 4.85 -7.07 1.62
N GLY A 58 5.48 -5.97 2.06
CA GLY A 58 6.10 -5.89 3.38
C GLY A 58 6.31 -4.45 3.81
N THR A 59 6.86 -4.26 5.00
CA THR A 59 7.18 -2.91 5.50
C THR A 59 8.63 -2.81 5.94
N VAL A 60 9.22 -1.64 5.71
CA VAL A 60 10.55 -1.28 6.20
C VAL A 60 10.48 0.06 6.92
N THR A 61 11.34 0.25 7.92
CA THR A 61 11.46 1.55 8.60
C THR A 61 12.23 2.53 7.74
N VAL A 62 11.72 3.76 7.62
CA VAL A 62 12.38 4.91 7.00
C VAL A 62 12.23 6.09 7.94
N GLY A 63 13.35 6.59 8.46
CA GLY A 63 13.36 7.62 9.50
C GLY A 63 12.51 7.21 10.71
N ALA A 64 11.47 7.98 11.02
CA ALA A 64 10.56 7.72 12.13
C ALA A 64 9.28 6.95 11.74
N GLN A 65 9.13 6.55 10.47
CA GLN A 65 7.90 5.98 9.92
C GLN A 65 8.14 4.66 9.18
N GLN A 66 7.05 4.07 8.66
CA GLN A 66 7.09 2.85 7.87
C GLN A 66 6.78 3.15 6.41
N ALA A 67 7.59 2.58 5.51
CA ALA A 67 7.30 2.52 4.09
C ALA A 67 6.72 1.14 3.72
N LEU A 68 5.84 1.11 2.72
CA LEU A 68 5.30 -0.12 2.16
C LEU A 68 6.17 -0.55 0.96
N VAL A 69 6.68 -1.77 1.00
CA VAL A 69 7.43 -2.40 -0.10
C VAL A 69 6.48 -3.23 -0.95
N LEU A 70 6.61 -3.13 -2.28
CA LEU A 70 5.91 -3.94 -3.27
C LEU A 70 6.94 -4.84 -3.97
N GLY A 71 7.01 -6.10 -3.54
CA GLY A 71 8.14 -7.02 -3.80
C GLY A 71 7.82 -8.26 -4.64
N ASP A 72 8.69 -9.27 -4.54
CA ASP A 72 8.69 -10.54 -5.28
C ASP A 72 9.00 -10.44 -6.79
N GLU A 73 8.16 -9.72 -7.54
CA GLU A 73 8.29 -9.60 -9.00
C GLU A 73 8.51 -8.14 -9.44
N PRO A 74 9.50 -7.84 -10.30
CA PRO A 74 9.64 -6.51 -10.87
C PRO A 74 8.43 -6.19 -11.74
N ALA A 75 7.59 -5.27 -11.28
CA ALA A 75 6.33 -4.96 -11.93
C ALA A 75 6.06 -3.45 -11.91
N MET A 76 5.86 -2.89 -13.11
CA MET A 76 5.40 -1.52 -13.28
C MET A 76 4.07 -1.36 -12.54
N THR A 77 3.92 -0.28 -11.78
CA THR A 77 2.79 -0.14 -10.84
C THR A 77 2.13 1.21 -10.97
N THR A 78 0.81 1.22 -10.91
CA THR A 78 0.00 2.43 -10.74
C THR A 78 -0.86 2.34 -9.49
N TYR A 79 -1.47 3.46 -9.10
CA TYR A 79 -2.43 3.52 -8.02
C TYR A 79 -3.82 3.90 -8.54
N LEU A 80 -4.82 3.11 -8.16
CA LEU A 80 -6.23 3.36 -8.45
C LEU A 80 -6.91 3.91 -7.19
N PRO A 81 -7.17 5.22 -7.10
CA PRO A 81 -7.58 5.86 -5.85
C PRO A 81 -8.98 5.45 -5.37
N THR A 82 -9.92 5.21 -6.29
CA THR A 82 -11.29 4.79 -5.94
C THR A 82 -11.28 3.42 -5.25
N GLU A 83 -10.47 2.51 -5.76
CA GLU A 83 -10.33 1.13 -5.27
C GLU A 83 -9.31 1.00 -4.13
N ARG A 84 -8.51 2.06 -3.89
CA ARG A 84 -7.32 2.08 -3.03
C ARG A 84 -6.40 0.90 -3.31
N LEU A 85 -6.01 0.79 -4.57
CA LEU A 85 -5.32 -0.38 -5.11
C LEU A 85 -4.01 0.04 -5.76
N PHE A 86 -2.90 -0.52 -5.31
CA PHE A 86 -1.72 -0.60 -6.17
C PHE A 86 -1.94 -1.75 -7.15
N LEU A 87 -1.97 -1.41 -8.43
CA LEU A 87 -2.12 -2.36 -9.52
C LEU A 87 -0.74 -2.58 -10.14
N ARG A 88 -0.22 -3.79 -10.00
CA ARG A 88 1.11 -4.17 -10.51
C ARG A 88 0.95 -5.01 -11.78
N TRP A 89 1.62 -4.59 -12.84
CA TRP A 89 1.51 -5.17 -14.17
C TRP A 89 2.42 -6.39 -14.31
N ALA A 90 1.85 -7.59 -14.32
CA ALA A 90 2.60 -8.81 -14.66
C ALA A 90 2.52 -9.12 -16.17
N ALA A 91 1.32 -9.06 -16.78
CA ALA A 91 1.15 -9.15 -18.23
C ALA A 91 -0.18 -8.53 -18.70
N ALA A 92 -0.17 -7.83 -19.83
CA ALA A 92 -1.35 -7.34 -20.55
C ALA A 92 -0.91 -6.72 -21.87
N TYR A 93 -1.85 -6.50 -22.79
CA TYR A 93 -1.57 -5.81 -24.05
C TYR A 93 -1.68 -4.28 -23.92
N SER A 94 -2.37 -3.77 -22.90
CA SER A 94 -2.52 -2.33 -22.66
C SER A 94 -2.85 -1.98 -21.20
N GLU A 95 -2.50 -0.77 -20.79
CA GLU A 95 -2.85 -0.20 -19.48
C GLU A 95 -4.36 -0.23 -19.23
N ALA A 96 -5.15 0.14 -20.24
CA ALA A 96 -6.60 0.27 -20.13
C ALA A 96 -7.28 -1.09 -19.90
N GLU A 97 -6.80 -2.14 -20.56
CA GLU A 97 -7.30 -3.51 -20.37
C GLU A 97 -6.94 -4.02 -18.98
N LEU A 98 -5.70 -3.83 -18.54
CA LEU A 98 -5.24 -4.25 -17.21
C LEU A 98 -6.04 -3.56 -16.10
N VAL A 99 -6.29 -2.25 -16.20
CA VAL A 99 -7.11 -1.49 -15.23
C VAL A 99 -8.55 -2.00 -15.22
N THR A 100 -9.13 -2.28 -16.39
CA THR A 100 -10.49 -2.80 -16.50
C THR A 100 -10.60 -4.19 -15.87
N ALA A 101 -9.62 -5.05 -16.14
CA ALA A 101 -9.52 -6.38 -15.56
C ALA A 101 -9.37 -6.34 -14.02
N ALA A 102 -8.49 -5.48 -13.49
CA ALA A 102 -8.33 -5.31 -12.05
C ALA A 102 -9.62 -4.90 -11.34
N LYS A 103 -10.38 -3.97 -11.94
CA LYS A 103 -11.68 -3.54 -11.40
C LYS A 103 -12.71 -4.67 -11.41
N ARG A 104 -12.74 -5.50 -12.45
CA ARG A 104 -13.60 -6.70 -12.50
C ARG A 104 -13.21 -7.71 -11.43
N ALA A 105 -11.92 -8.00 -11.29
CA ALA A 105 -11.40 -8.93 -10.28
C ALA A 105 -11.80 -8.46 -8.86
N LEU A 106 -11.59 -7.18 -8.54
CA LEU A 106 -12.00 -6.60 -7.26
C LEU A 106 -13.51 -6.68 -7.03
N ALA A 107 -14.33 -6.39 -8.05
CA ALA A 107 -15.79 -6.47 -7.95
C ALA A 107 -16.29 -7.91 -7.74
N ALA A 108 -15.56 -8.91 -8.23
CA ALA A 108 -15.86 -10.33 -8.00
C ALA A 108 -15.47 -10.81 -6.59
N GLY A 109 -14.61 -10.06 -5.88
CA GLY A 109 -14.08 -10.43 -4.57
C GLY A 109 -12.96 -11.46 -4.70
N PRO A 110 -11.72 -11.03 -4.96
CA PRO A 110 -10.61 -11.95 -5.14
C PRO A 110 -10.34 -12.69 -3.84
N GLU A 111 -9.88 -13.94 -3.96
CA GLU A 111 -9.24 -14.66 -2.87
C GLU A 111 -7.87 -14.01 -2.63
N TRP A 112 -7.63 -13.58 -1.39
CA TRP A 112 -6.40 -12.92 -1.00
C TRP A 112 -5.47 -13.95 -0.37
N ASP A 113 -4.17 -13.82 -0.61
CA ASP A 113 -3.20 -14.78 -0.08
C ASP A 113 -3.05 -14.57 1.44
N ASP A 114 -3.08 -15.65 2.21
CA ASP A 114 -3.15 -15.59 3.69
C ASP A 114 -1.86 -15.05 4.32
N ASP A 115 -0.72 -15.25 3.66
CA ASP A 115 0.60 -14.76 4.02
C ASP A 115 0.87 -13.32 3.53
N GLU A 116 0.02 -12.80 2.66
CA GLU A 116 0.11 -11.44 2.10
C GLU A 116 -0.90 -10.50 2.77
N ASP A 117 -0.81 -10.41 4.10
CA ASP A 117 -1.73 -9.64 4.94
C ASP A 117 -1.00 -8.94 6.09
N LEU A 118 -0.93 -7.61 6.03
CA LEU A 118 -0.23 -6.81 7.05
C LEU A 118 -1.02 -5.56 7.45
N ASN A 119 -0.65 -4.99 8.61
CA ASN A 119 -1.14 -3.68 9.01
C ASN A 119 -0.06 -2.63 8.70
N TRP A 120 -0.48 -1.51 8.12
CA TRP A 120 0.39 -0.39 7.79
C TRP A 120 -0.23 0.92 8.28
N GLU A 121 0.56 1.67 9.05
CA GLU A 121 0.17 2.98 9.53
C GLU A 121 0.55 4.06 8.53
N VAL A 122 -0.44 4.83 8.09
CA VAL A 122 -0.26 5.98 7.21
C VAL A 122 -0.56 7.24 8.01
N ARG A 123 0.33 8.23 7.96
CA ARG A 123 0.15 9.52 8.67
C ARG A 123 0.03 10.71 7.72
N GLU A 124 0.43 10.52 6.48
CA GLU A 124 0.54 11.54 5.44
C GLU A 124 0.54 10.90 4.05
N SER A 125 0.56 11.72 3.00
CA SER A 125 0.75 11.25 1.62
C SER A 125 2.06 10.49 1.47
N VAL A 126 2.02 9.46 0.64
CA VAL A 126 3.18 8.61 0.35
C VAL A 126 3.63 8.79 -1.09
N VAL A 127 4.90 8.54 -1.34
CA VAL A 127 5.51 8.64 -2.67
C VAL A 127 5.94 7.24 -3.09
N LEU A 128 5.35 6.73 -4.17
CA LEU A 128 5.72 5.47 -4.80
C LEU A 128 6.81 5.72 -5.85
N PHE A 129 7.91 4.98 -5.79
CA PHE A 129 9.04 5.07 -6.73
C PHE A 129 9.87 3.78 -6.72
N ASP A 130 10.86 3.68 -7.62
CA ASP A 130 11.84 2.57 -7.61
C ASP A 130 12.77 2.67 -6.40
N SER A 131 12.77 1.63 -5.57
CA SER A 131 13.51 1.61 -4.31
C SER A 131 15.03 1.75 -4.46
N ALA A 132 15.60 1.54 -5.66
CA ALA A 132 17.02 1.75 -5.91
C ALA A 132 17.43 3.23 -5.94
N ILE A 133 16.47 4.14 -6.18
CA ILE A 133 16.74 5.57 -6.36
C ILE A 133 16.75 6.27 -4.98
N PRO A 134 17.78 7.07 -4.65
CA PRO A 134 17.76 7.91 -3.46
C PRO A 134 16.57 8.89 -3.52
N GLY A 135 15.81 9.02 -2.43
CA GLY A 135 14.61 9.85 -2.43
C GLY A 135 14.88 11.35 -2.67
N ALA A 136 16.09 11.81 -2.33
CA ALA A 136 16.56 13.17 -2.61
C ALA A 136 16.84 13.44 -4.10
N GLU A 137 16.94 12.39 -4.92
CA GLU A 137 17.27 12.44 -6.36
C GLU A 137 16.05 12.15 -7.25
N LEU A 138 14.86 11.96 -6.66
CA LEU A 138 13.66 11.63 -7.43
C LEU A 138 13.17 12.77 -8.31
N GLU A 139 13.13 12.51 -9.60
CA GLU A 139 12.49 13.36 -10.58
C GLU A 139 10.96 13.17 -10.59
N PRO A 140 10.18 14.17 -11.06
CA PRO A 140 8.72 14.08 -11.07
C PRO A 140 8.15 12.89 -11.87
N ASP A 141 8.84 12.45 -12.93
CA ASP A 141 8.36 11.39 -13.83
C ASP A 141 8.65 9.98 -13.29
N ASP A 142 9.55 9.85 -12.30
CA ASP A 142 9.95 8.56 -11.70
C ASP A 142 9.14 8.20 -10.45
N ARG A 143 8.14 9.02 -10.11
CA ARG A 143 7.37 8.87 -8.88
C ARG A 143 5.89 9.11 -9.04
N LEU A 144 5.13 8.55 -8.12
CA LEU A 144 3.70 8.79 -7.96
C LEU A 144 3.40 9.20 -6.53
N ILE A 145 2.86 10.41 -6.35
CA ILE A 145 2.36 10.88 -5.05
C ILE A 145 0.94 10.34 -4.85
N ILE A 146 0.71 9.73 -3.69
CA ILE A 146 -0.55 9.09 -3.34
C ILE A 146 -1.07 9.74 -2.07
N ASP A 147 -2.17 10.47 -2.23
CA ASP A 147 -2.88 11.08 -1.12
C ASP A 147 -3.72 10.01 -0.40
N LEU A 148 -3.29 9.66 0.81
CA LEU A 148 -3.97 8.74 1.70
C LEU A 148 -4.43 9.48 2.95
N GLU A 149 -5.59 9.10 3.46
CA GLU A 149 -6.03 9.59 4.76
C GLU A 149 -5.16 8.99 5.87
N SER A 150 -4.84 9.78 6.88
CA SER A 150 -4.10 9.27 8.03
C SER A 150 -4.91 8.19 8.76
N GLY A 151 -4.32 7.03 9.00
CA GLY A 151 -4.97 5.92 9.68
C GLY A 151 -4.21 4.61 9.58
N GLN A 152 -4.79 3.59 10.19
CA GLN A 152 -4.33 2.21 10.04
C GLN A 152 -5.02 1.59 8.82
N TYR A 153 -4.24 0.93 7.98
CA TYR A 153 -4.72 0.17 6.83
C TYR A 153 -4.35 -1.29 7.01
N ARG A 154 -5.30 -2.18 6.73
CA ARG A 154 -4.96 -3.56 6.39
C ARG A 154 -4.58 -3.58 4.91
N VAL A 155 -3.38 -4.05 4.61
CA VAL A 155 -2.87 -4.21 3.25
C VAL A 155 -2.95 -5.69 2.91
N ARG A 156 -3.62 -6.01 1.81
CA ARG A 156 -3.75 -7.39 1.32
C ARG A 156 -3.24 -7.49 -0.09
N ALA A 157 -2.56 -8.58 -0.44
CA ALA A 157 -2.12 -8.83 -1.80
C ALA A 157 -2.57 -10.19 -2.34
N THR A 158 -2.65 -10.28 -3.67
CA THR A 158 -2.80 -11.55 -4.38
C THR A 158 -2.41 -11.39 -5.85
N TYR A 159 -1.88 -12.47 -6.42
CA TYR A 159 -1.73 -12.61 -7.85
C TYR A 159 -3.02 -13.14 -8.49
N THR A 160 -3.50 -12.48 -9.54
CA THR A 160 -4.70 -12.90 -10.26
C THR A 160 -4.57 -12.74 -11.77
N LYS A 161 -5.45 -13.43 -12.49
CA LYS A 161 -5.54 -13.38 -13.94
C LYS A 161 -6.98 -13.21 -14.41
N ASP A 162 -7.15 -12.39 -15.44
CA ASP A 162 -8.40 -12.21 -16.17
C ASP A 162 -8.10 -12.28 -17.67
N GLU A 163 -8.35 -13.44 -18.25
CA GLU A 163 -7.94 -13.80 -19.61
C GLU A 163 -6.41 -13.64 -19.80
N ASP A 164 -6.01 -12.72 -20.68
CA ASP A 164 -4.61 -12.40 -21.00
C ASP A 164 -4.01 -11.33 -20.07
N ASN A 165 -4.77 -10.86 -19.06
CA ASN A 165 -4.34 -9.82 -18.12
C ASN A 165 -3.95 -10.45 -16.79
N TRP A 166 -2.66 -10.40 -16.47
CA TRP A 166 -2.06 -11.00 -15.28
C TRP A 166 -1.57 -9.85 -14.40
N MET A 167 -1.93 -9.86 -13.13
CA MET A 167 -1.72 -8.72 -12.24
C MET A 167 -1.52 -9.15 -10.81
N ILE A 168 -0.75 -8.36 -10.07
CA ILE A 168 -0.76 -8.42 -8.60
C ILE A 168 -1.62 -7.26 -8.11
N LEU A 169 -2.60 -7.59 -7.29
CA LEU A 169 -3.48 -6.63 -6.64
C LEU A 169 -2.95 -6.40 -5.24
N VAL A 170 -2.71 -5.14 -4.85
CA VAL A 170 -2.39 -4.79 -3.46
C VAL A 170 -3.38 -3.74 -2.97
N GLN A 171 -4.36 -4.16 -2.17
CA GLN A 171 -5.47 -3.30 -1.74
C GLN A 171 -5.26 -2.77 -0.32
N LEU A 172 -5.51 -1.47 -0.16
CA LEU A 172 -5.54 -0.79 1.13
C LEU A 172 -6.98 -0.71 1.66
N GLN A 173 -7.21 -1.38 2.78
CA GLN A 173 -8.49 -1.40 3.48
C GLN A 173 -8.36 -0.59 4.76
N PRO A 174 -9.00 0.60 4.87
CA PRO A 174 -8.99 1.36 6.10
C PRO A 174 -9.49 0.49 7.25
N ALA A 175 -8.71 0.40 8.32
CA ALA A 175 -9.15 -0.28 9.53
C ALA A 175 -10.39 0.48 10.02
N THR A 176 -11.53 -0.22 10.05
CA THR A 176 -12.76 0.38 10.58
C THR A 176 -12.47 0.72 12.04
N ARG A 177 -12.51 2.00 12.42
CA ARG A 177 -12.53 2.36 13.84
C ARG A 177 -13.73 1.62 14.43
N ARG A 178 -13.49 0.62 15.28
CA ARG A 178 -14.53 0.13 16.19
C ARG A 178 -14.94 1.36 16.99
N SER A 179 -16.12 1.91 16.70
CA SER A 179 -16.72 2.86 17.62
C SER A 179 -17.00 2.08 18.90
N ASN A 180 -16.27 2.38 19.98
CA ASN A 180 -16.67 1.96 21.31
C ASN A 180 -17.95 2.74 21.66
N SER A 181 -19.09 2.27 21.17
CA SER A 181 -20.40 2.76 21.57
C SER A 181 -20.83 2.02 22.84
N GLY A 182 -20.71 2.70 23.97
CA GLY A 182 -21.58 2.52 25.13
C GLY A 182 -21.35 1.29 26.01
N MET A 183 -20.36 1.37 26.91
CA MET A 183 -20.51 0.74 28.22
C MET A 183 -21.15 1.78 29.14
N ILE A 184 -22.49 1.88 29.10
CA ILE A 184 -23.25 2.54 30.15
C ILE A 184 -23.21 1.62 31.37
N ALA A 185 -22.52 2.04 32.42
CA ALA A 185 -22.59 1.37 33.71
C ALA A 185 -24.01 1.54 34.26
N GLU A 186 -24.77 0.44 34.32
CA GLU A 186 -26.05 0.39 35.01
C GLU A 186 -25.88 0.68 36.50
N GLY A 187 -26.89 1.32 37.06
CA GLY A 187 -26.84 2.03 38.34
C GLY A 187 -26.74 1.12 39.56
N VAL A 188 -26.13 1.69 40.60
CA VAL A 188 -26.13 1.16 41.96
C VAL A 188 -27.49 1.46 42.60
N PRO A 189 -28.25 0.48 43.12
CA PRO A 189 -29.46 0.77 43.87
C PRO A 189 -29.10 1.25 45.29
N THR A 190 -29.53 2.46 45.64
CA THR A 190 -29.48 3.00 47.01
C THR A 190 -30.43 2.19 47.90
N ILE A 191 -29.87 1.44 48.84
CA ILE A 191 -30.59 0.79 49.94
C ILE A 191 -30.98 1.85 50.98
N ALA A 192 -32.28 2.00 51.21
CA ALA A 192 -32.83 2.81 52.30
C ALA A 192 -32.70 2.06 53.65
N SER A 193 -32.10 2.71 54.64
CA SER A 193 -32.07 2.24 56.04
C SER A 193 -33.41 2.49 56.74
N PRO A 194 -33.86 1.60 57.65
CA PRO A 194 -35.10 1.78 58.39
C PRO A 194 -34.95 2.77 59.55
N SER A 195 -36.04 3.49 59.80
CA SER A 195 -36.33 4.31 60.96
C SER A 195 -36.12 3.55 62.27
N VAL A 196 -35.41 4.16 63.21
CA VAL A 196 -35.49 3.84 64.64
C VAL A 196 -36.28 4.96 65.32
N ALA A 197 -37.30 4.54 66.06
CA ALA A 197 -38.15 5.37 66.87
C ALA A 197 -37.45 5.79 68.17
N GLU A 198 -37.69 7.04 68.59
CA GLU A 198 -37.97 7.44 69.97
C GLU A 198 -38.80 8.73 69.96
#